data_AF-A0A016TNP1-F1
#
_entry.id   AF-A0A016TNP1-F1
#
_cell.length_a   1.000
_cell.length_b   1.000
_cell.length_c   1.000
_cell.angle_alpha   90.00
_cell.angle_beta   90.00
_cell.angle_gamma   90.00
#
_symmetry.space_group_name_H-M   'P 1'
#
loop_
_entity.id
_entity.type
_entity.pdbx_description
1 polymer ?
#
loop_
_entity_poly.entity_id
_entity_poly.type
_entity_poly.pdbx_seq_one_letter_code
_entity_poly.pdbx_strand_id
1 'polypeptide(L)' 'MSYVHLGRSLNMENDLKEELGRRRRAAWAAFEPLREATDQLTDHELRVHLLCYAAETWPDTAATSNSLSTVQRA' A
#
# COMPACT_ATOMS: atom_id res chain seq x y z
N MET A 1 -26.66 -17.57 -21.22
CA MET A 1 -25.21 -17.72 -20.96
C MET A 1 -24.57 -16.50 -20.28
N SER A 2 -25.27 -15.66 -19.50
CA SER A 2 -24.66 -14.48 -18.84
C SER A 2 -24.23 -14.73 -17.38
N TYR A 3 -24.82 -15.71 -16.70
CA TYR A 3 -24.61 -15.95 -15.26
C TYR A 3 -23.18 -16.40 -14.92
N VAL A 4 -22.57 -17.22 -15.78
CA VAL A 4 -21.19 -17.70 -15.60
C VAL A 4 -20.17 -16.55 -15.73
N HIS A 5 -20.42 -15.61 -16.65
CA HIS A 5 -19.56 -14.43 -16.81
C HIS A 5 -19.69 -13.46 -15.64
N LEU A 6 -20.92 -13.26 -15.13
CA LEU A 6 -21.15 -12.43 -13.95
C LEU A 6 -20.48 -13.02 -12.71
N GLY A 7 -20.59 -14.34 -12.52
CA GLY A 7 -19.93 -15.05 -11.41
C GLY A 7 -18.42 -14.92 -11.44
N ARG A 8 -17.78 -15.04 -12.62
CA ARG A 8 -16.33 -14.86 -12.76
C ARG A 8 -15.89 -13.42 -12.48
N SER A 9 -16.66 -12.44 -12.93
CA SER A 9 -16.38 -11.02 -12.68
C SER A 9 -16.48 -10.68 -11.18
N LEU A 10 -17.54 -11.17 -10.51
CA LEU A 10 -17.73 -10.99 -9.07
C LEU A 10 -16.62 -11.67 -8.26
N ASN A 11 -16.17 -12.86 -8.67
CA ASN A 11 -15.07 -13.54 -8.01
C ASN A 11 -13.78 -12.73 -8.10
N MET A 12 -13.47 -12.20 -9.29
CA MET A 12 -12.26 -11.41 -9.51
C MET A 12 -12.27 -10.09 -8.71
N GLU A 13 -13.41 -9.42 -8.61
CA GLU A 13 -13.56 -8.24 -7.74
C GLU A 13 -13.38 -8.58 -6.26
N ASN A 14 -13.90 -9.72 -5.82
CA ASN A 14 -13.73 -10.18 -4.43
C ASN A 14 -12.26 -10.47 -4.13
N ASP A 15 -11.58 -11.20 -5.02
CA ASP A 15 -10.16 -11.54 -4.89
C ASP A 15 -9.29 -10.27 -4.85
N LEU A 16 -9.61 -9.26 -5.67
CA LEU A 16 -8.93 -7.97 -5.67
C LEU A 16 -9.12 -7.21 -4.34
N LYS A 17 -10.34 -7.18 -3.81
CA LYS A 17 -10.62 -6.54 -2.51
C LYS A 17 -9.87 -7.24 -1.38
N GLU A 18 -9.83 -8.57 -1.40
CA GLU A 18 -9.10 -9.35 -0.42
C GLU A 18 -7.59 -9.10 -0.50
N GLU A 19 -7.03 -9.07 -1.71
CA GLU A 19 -5.62 -8.79 -1.96
C GLU A 19 -5.23 -7.40 -1.48
N LEU A 20 -6.04 -6.37 -1.74
CA LEU A 20 -5.83 -5.02 -1.24
C LEU A 20 -5.85 -4.99 0.29
N GLY A 21 -6.81 -5.70 0.91
CA GLY A 21 -6.87 -5.86 2.36
C GLY A 21 -5.61 -6.51 2.93
N ARG A 22 -5.10 -7.56 2.27
CA ARG A 22 -3.88 -8.25 2.65
C ARG A 22 -2.65 -7.35 2.57
N ARG A 23 -2.47 -6.65 1.45
CA ARG A 23 -1.34 -5.72 1.25
C ARG A 23 -1.39 -4.56 2.23
N ARG A 24 -2.57 -4.01 2.50
CA ARG A 24 -2.74 -2.99 3.54
C ARG A 24 -2.30 -3.52 4.89
N ARG A 25 -2.70 -4.73 5.29
CA ARG A 25 -2.24 -5.35 6.56
C ARG A 25 -0.72 -5.54 6.59
N ALA A 26 -0.13 -6.03 5.50
CA ALA A 26 1.32 -6.20 5.40
C ALA A 26 2.07 -4.87 5.48
N ALA A 27 1.58 -3.83 4.79
CA ALA A 27 2.14 -2.49 4.86
C ALA A 27 2.03 -1.90 6.28
N TRP A 28 0.88 -2.08 6.95
CA TRP A 28 0.71 -1.67 8.34
C TRP A 28 1.69 -2.38 9.28
N ALA A 29 1.88 -3.69 9.11
CA ALA A 29 2.83 -4.46 9.92
C ALA A 29 4.29 -4.01 9.69
N ALA A 30 4.64 -3.62 8.46
CA ALA A 30 5.97 -3.05 8.16
C ALA A 30 6.14 -1.62 8.68
N PHE A 31 5.04 -0.86 8.77
CA PHE A 31 5.04 0.52 9.27
C PHE A 31 5.11 0.60 10.80
N GLU A 32 4.54 -0.37 11.52
CA GLU A 32 4.47 -0.32 12.98
C GLU A 32 5.85 -0.16 13.66
N PRO A 33 6.89 -0.92 13.29
CA PRO A 33 8.23 -0.75 13.86
C PRO A 33 8.87 0.59 13.49
N LEU A 34 8.57 1.13 12.29
CA LEU A 34 9.06 2.44 11.86
C LEU A 34 8.41 3.56 12.67
N ARG A 35 7.11 3.44 12.95
CA ARG A 35 6.39 4.37 13.82
C ARG A 35 6.98 4.36 15.23
N GLU A 36 7.18 3.18 15.80
CA GLU A 36 7.79 3.02 17.14
C GLU A 36 9.21 3.64 17.20
N ALA A 37 10.04 3.40 16.18
CA ALA A 37 11.38 3.99 16.11
C ALA A 37 11.35 5.52 15.95
N THR A 38 10.40 6.04 15.17
CA THR A 38 10.17 7.49 15.03
C THR A 38 9.65 8.07 16.35
N ASP A 39 8.83 7.33 17.09
CA ASP A 39 8.26 7.76 18.36
C ASP A 39 9.30 7.84 19.48
N GLN A 40 10.29 6.95 19.46
CA GLN A 40 11.45 6.97 20.36
C GLN A 40 12.44 8.11 20.06
N LEU A 41 12.35 8.74 18.89
CA LEU A 41 13.18 9.89 18.54
C LEU A 41 12.75 11.07 19.43
N THR A 42 13.62 11.46 20.36
CA THR A 42 13.38 12.57 21.29
C THR A 42 13.37 13.93 20.59
N ASP A 43 13.99 14.02 19.42
CA ASP A 43 14.02 15.23 18.60
C ASP A 43 12.75 15.35 17.74
N HIS A 44 11.90 16.31 18.11
CA HIS A 44 10.65 16.58 17.41
C HIS A 44 10.86 17.16 16.00
N GLU A 45 11.88 18.00 15.79
CA GLU A 45 12.15 18.59 14.47
C GLU A 45 12.62 17.52 13.50
N LEU A 46 13.48 16.61 13.96
CA LEU A 46 13.95 15.49 13.15
C LEU A 46 12.79 14.56 12.77
N ARG A 47 11.82 14.31 13.67
CA ARG A 47 10.60 13.54 13.36
C ARG A 47 9.76 14.20 12.28
N VAL A 48 9.50 15.50 12.42
CA VAL A 48 8.71 16.26 11.42
C VAL A 48 9.41 16.23 10.08
N HIS A 49 10.74 16.42 10.05
CA HIS A 49 11.51 16.41 8.81
C HIS A 49 11.47 15.03 8.11
N LEU A 50 11.64 13.95 8.87
CA LEU A 50 11.53 12.59 8.33
C LEU A 50 10.13 12.29 7.79
N LEU A 51 9.07 12.75 8.48
CA LEU A 51 7.70 12.59 8.02
C LEU A 51 7.41 13.40 6.75
N CYS A 52 7.89 14.64 6.67
CA CYS A 52 7.77 15.47 5.47
C CYS A 52 8.51 14.86 4.28
N TYR A 53 9.76 14.43 4.48
CA TYR A 53 10.56 13.77 3.45
C TYR A 53 9.88 12.48 2.92
N ALA A 54 9.34 11.66 3.84
CA ALA A 54 8.60 10.45 3.46
C ALA A 54 7.32 10.79 2.67
N ALA A 55 6.59 11.85 3.05
CA ALA A 55 5.41 12.31 2.34
C ALA A 55 5.72 12.87 0.95
N GLU A 56 6.84 13.58 0.78
CA GLU A 56 7.30 14.13 -0.50
C GLU A 56 7.75 13.05 -1.48
N THR A 57 8.34 11.96 -1.00
CA THR A 57 8.84 10.84 -1.81
C THR A 57 7.81 9.74 -2.05
N TRP A 58 6.69 9.75 -1.32
CA TRP A 58 5.59 8.81 -1.49
C TRP A 58 4.98 8.78 -2.91
N PRO A 59 4.73 9.92 -3.60
CA PRO A 59 4.16 9.92 -4.95
C PRO A 59 5.03 9.17 -5.97
N ASP A 60 6.36 9.32 -5.89
CA ASP A 60 7.30 8.67 -6.82
C ASP A 60 7.34 7.15 -6.62
N THR A 61 7.35 6.71 -5.36
CA THR A 61 7.30 5.29 -5.01
C THR A 61 5.94 4.66 -5.34
N ALA A 62 4.84 5.40 -5.13
CA ALA A 62 3.50 4.96 -5.50
C ALA A 62 3.33 4.85 -7.02
N ALA A 63 3.86 5.80 -7.80
CA ALA A 63 3.85 5.74 -9.26
C ALA A 63 4.61 4.51 -9.80
N THR A 64 5.77 4.21 -9.21
CA THR A 64 6.57 3.03 -9.55
C THR A 64 5.83 1.74 -9.21
N SER A 65 5.19 1.67 -8.04
CA SER A 65 4.39 0.50 -7.62
C SER A 65 3.20 0.26 -8.55
N ASN A 66 2.49 1.32 -8.94
CA ASN A 66 1.37 1.23 -9.88
C ASN A 66 1.83 0.72 -11.25
N SER A 67 2.93 1.26 -11.77
CA SER A 67 3.54 0.78 -13.02
C SER A 67 3.87 -0.71 -12.97
N LEU A 68 4.55 -1.16 -11.91
CA LEU A 68 4.88 -2.58 -11.71
C LEU A 68 3.61 -3.47 -11.66
N SER A 69 2.55 -3.00 -11.00
CA SER A 69 1.28 -3.71 -10.90
C SER A 69 0.55 -3.84 -12.24
N THR A 70 0.68 -2.84 -13.12
CA THR A 70 0.13 -2.92 -14.48
C THR A 70 0.92 -3.88 -15.36
N VAL A 71 2.24 -3.95 -15.19
CA VAL A 71 3.12 -4.88 -15.92
C VAL A 71 2.86 -6.33 -15.53
N GLN A 72 2.65 -6.63 -14.24
CA GLN A 72 2.31 -8.00 -13.79
C GLN A 72 0.93 -8.48 -14.23
N ARG A 73 0.06 -7.59 -14.71
CA ARG A 73 -1.30 -7.90 -15.15
C ARG A 73 -1.44 -8.07 -16.66
N ALA A 74 -0.42 -7.72 -17.44
CA ALA A 74 -0.35 -7.89 -18.89
C ALA A 74 0.19 -9.28 -19.24
#